data_AF-A0A972HFP0-F1
#
_entry.id   AF-A0A972HFP0-F1
#
_cell.length_a   1.000
_cell.length_b   1.000
_cell.length_c   1.000
_cell.angle_alpha   90.00
_cell.angle_beta   90.00
_cell.angle_gamma   90.00
#
_symmetry.space_group_name_H-M   'P 1'
#
loop_
_entity.id
_entity.type
_entity.pdbx_description
1 polymer ?
#
loop_
_entity_poly.entity_id
_entity_poly.type
_entity_poly.pdbx_seq_one_letter_code
_entity_poly.pdbx_strand_id
1 'polypeptide(L)'
;MASDLTHLPGPATFTEFAHESERQFALLLDFYGIPWEYEPREFAIDFDDDGKASAFFRPDFYLPEDDRYIEITTMSQKLVTKKNRKMRLLRSLYPNLNIKLFYLRDYLHLVLKYGLEEPPGMSGPAIPSRIPGPSRIVRSVDAGAVGAAVG
;
A
#
# COMPACT_ATOMS: atom_id res chain seq x y z
N MET A 1 18.39 34.63 -7.84
CA MET A 1 18.64 33.55 -6.87
C MET A 1 17.30 32.92 -6.52
N ALA A 2 16.74 32.12 -7.44
CA ALA A 2 15.54 31.34 -7.18
C ALA A 2 16.01 30.07 -6.47
N SER A 3 15.56 29.89 -5.24
CA SER A 3 15.94 28.77 -4.39
C SER A 3 15.55 27.45 -5.04
N ASP A 4 16.54 26.59 -5.22
CA ASP A 4 16.47 25.22 -5.69
C ASP A 4 15.74 24.36 -4.64
N LEU A 5 14.42 24.55 -4.51
CA LEU A 5 13.55 23.90 -3.52
C LEU A 5 13.02 22.53 -3.96
N THR A 6 13.41 22.04 -5.15
CA THR A 6 12.81 20.83 -5.73
C THR A 6 13.42 19.51 -5.26
N HIS A 7 14.50 19.50 -4.48
CA HIS A 7 15.20 18.24 -4.15
C HIS A 7 15.83 18.22 -2.75
N LEU A 8 15.15 18.69 -1.72
CA LEU A 8 15.55 18.28 -0.37
C LEU A 8 15.34 16.76 -0.26
N PRO A 9 16.34 15.97 0.18
CA PRO A 9 16.17 14.55 0.36
C PRO A 9 15.04 14.30 1.35
N GLY A 10 13.95 13.71 0.85
CA GLY A 10 12.80 13.34 1.67
C GLY A 10 13.11 12.17 2.60
N PRO A 11 12.19 11.83 3.52
CA PRO A 11 12.34 10.72 4.46
C PRO A 11 12.82 9.40 3.83
N ALA A 12 12.45 9.12 2.58
CA ALA A 12 12.83 7.89 1.88
C ALA A 12 14.34 7.78 1.64
N THR A 13 15.08 8.90 1.69
CA THR A 13 16.54 8.90 1.55
C THR A 13 17.23 8.33 2.79
N PHE A 14 16.60 8.44 3.96
CA PHE A 14 17.20 8.09 5.25
C PHE A 14 16.58 6.84 5.90
N THR A 15 15.50 6.31 5.34
CA THR A 15 14.84 5.09 5.82
C THR A 15 15.50 3.84 5.22
N GLU A 16 15.81 2.87 6.08
CA GLU A 16 16.28 1.55 5.66
C GLU A 16 15.08 0.65 5.33
N PHE A 17 14.91 0.34 4.04
CA PHE A 17 13.83 -0.52 3.56
C PHE A 17 14.27 -1.98 3.42
N ALA A 18 13.38 -2.91 3.75
CA ALA A 18 13.59 -4.34 3.57
C ALA A 18 13.65 -4.72 2.07
N HIS A 19 12.89 -4.02 1.23
CA HIS A 19 12.82 -4.28 -0.21
C HIS A 19 12.91 -3.00 -1.06
N GLU A 20 13.55 -3.09 -2.23
CA GLU A 20 13.65 -1.94 -3.15
C GLU A 20 12.27 -1.39 -3.55
N SER A 21 11.26 -2.25 -3.70
CA SER A 21 9.89 -1.79 -4.01
C SER A 21 9.30 -0.87 -2.95
N GLU A 22 9.65 -1.05 -1.69
CA GLU A 22 9.20 -0.17 -0.60
C GLU A 22 9.88 1.18 -0.71
N ARG A 23 11.20 1.19 -0.92
CA ARG A 23 11.98 2.41 -1.19
C ARG A 23 11.42 3.20 -2.37
N GLN A 24 11.13 2.54 -3.47
CA GLN A 24 10.59 3.16 -4.68
C GLN A 24 9.21 3.77 -4.40
N PHE A 25 8.35 3.10 -3.62
CA PHE A 25 7.06 3.66 -3.23
C PHE A 25 7.21 4.86 -2.27
N ALA A 26 8.14 4.81 -1.33
CA ALA A 26 8.43 5.92 -0.42
C ALA A 26 8.94 7.16 -1.17
N LEU A 27 9.85 6.99 -2.15
CA LEU A 27 10.31 8.06 -3.03
C LEU A 27 9.15 8.71 -3.81
N LEU A 28 8.17 7.91 -4.23
CA LEU A 28 6.98 8.41 -4.88
C LEU A 28 6.14 9.28 -3.93
N LEU A 29 5.95 8.82 -2.70
CA LEU A 29 5.20 9.58 -1.69
C LEU A 29 5.90 10.89 -1.35
N ASP A 30 7.23 10.86 -1.19
CA ASP A 30 8.06 12.06 -0.99
C ASP A 30 7.92 13.05 -2.14
N PHE A 31 7.96 12.56 -3.38
CA PHE A 31 7.79 13.39 -4.58
C PHE A 31 6.45 14.12 -4.61
N TYR A 32 5.37 13.46 -4.19
CA TYR A 32 4.04 14.07 -4.08
C TYR A 32 3.82 14.83 -2.76
N GLY A 33 4.80 14.85 -1.86
CA GLY A 33 4.68 15.48 -0.54
C GLY A 33 3.65 14.81 0.37
N ILE A 34 3.35 13.53 0.16
CA ILE A 34 2.39 12.76 0.97
C ILE A 34 3.12 12.26 2.23
N PRO A 35 2.67 12.61 3.44
CA PRO A 35 3.26 12.08 4.67
C PRO A 35 3.06 10.58 4.80
N TRP A 36 4.08 9.87 5.29
CA TRP A 36 4.01 8.43 5.49
C TRP A 36 4.87 7.94 6.65
N GLU A 37 4.50 6.77 7.17
CA GLU A 37 5.24 6.00 8.16
C GLU A 37 5.54 4.61 7.61
N TYR A 38 6.77 4.12 7.78
CA TYR A 38 7.19 2.79 7.35
C TYR A 38 7.07 1.78 8.50
N GLU A 39 6.51 0.60 8.22
CA GLU A 39 6.24 -0.46 9.21
C GLU A 39 5.58 0.05 10.52
N PRO A 40 4.50 0.84 10.43
CA PRO A 40 3.97 1.64 11.55
C PRO A 40 3.46 0.81 12.72
N ARG A 41 2.89 -0.37 12.43
CA ARG A 41 2.22 -1.18 13.44
C ARG A 41 2.04 -2.63 13.01
N GLU A 42 2.10 -3.53 13.99
CA GLU A 42 1.80 -4.94 13.82
C GLU A 42 0.43 -5.32 14.41
N PHE A 43 -0.30 -6.18 13.70
CA PHE A 43 -1.63 -6.67 14.03
C PHE A 43 -1.61 -8.19 14.17
N ALA A 44 -2.09 -8.71 15.30
CA ALA A 44 -2.30 -10.15 15.46
C ALA A 44 -3.47 -10.61 14.57
N ILE A 45 -3.26 -11.65 13.76
CA ILE A 45 -4.24 -12.14 12.76
C ILE A 45 -4.62 -13.61 12.92
N ASP A 46 -3.94 -14.34 13.80
CA ASP A 46 -4.22 -15.74 14.12
C ASP A 46 -3.87 -15.99 15.59
N PHE A 47 -4.60 -16.88 16.25
CA PHE A 47 -4.49 -17.16 17.68
C PHE A 47 -4.51 -18.68 17.91
N ASP A 48 -3.74 -19.17 18.87
CA ASP A 48 -3.78 -20.58 19.29
C ASP A 48 -4.93 -20.86 20.28
N ASP A 49 -5.05 -22.12 20.70
CA ASP A 49 -6.11 -22.58 21.62
C ASP A 49 -6.03 -21.89 23.00
N ASP A 50 -4.85 -21.38 23.37
CA ASP A 50 -4.61 -20.62 24.61
C ASP A 50 -4.89 -19.11 24.45
N GLY A 51 -5.33 -18.67 23.26
CA GLY A 51 -5.61 -17.28 22.94
C GLY A 51 -4.38 -16.43 22.69
N LYS A 52 -3.20 -17.04 22.53
CA LYS A 52 -1.96 -16.33 22.22
C LYS A 52 -1.83 -16.13 20.72
N ALA A 53 -1.40 -14.94 20.32
CA ALA A 53 -1.19 -14.61 18.90
C ALA A 53 -0.13 -15.53 18.29
N SER A 54 -0.53 -16.29 17.26
CA SER A 54 0.30 -17.26 16.55
C SER A 54 0.77 -16.73 15.19
N ALA A 55 0.12 -15.68 14.66
CA ALA A 55 0.58 -14.99 13.47
C ALA A 55 0.24 -13.49 13.51
N PHE A 56 1.11 -12.72 12.86
CA PHE A 56 0.97 -11.28 12.74
C PHE A 56 0.97 -10.82 11.29
N PHE A 57 0.44 -9.61 11.11
CA PHE A 57 0.41 -8.85 9.88
C PHE A 57 0.90 -7.43 10.17
N ARG A 58 1.91 -6.98 9.44
CA ARG A 58 2.47 -5.64 9.54
C ARG A 58 2.36 -5.00 8.15
N PRO A 59 1.55 -3.94 7.99
CA PRO A 59 1.48 -3.20 6.74
C PRO A 59 2.82 -2.50 6.46
N ASP A 60 3.20 -2.42 5.18
CA ASP A 60 4.44 -1.75 4.78
C ASP A 60 4.43 -0.24 5.10
N PHE A 61 3.29 0.44 4.90
CA PHE A 61 3.16 1.88 5.12
C PHE A 61 1.85 2.28 5.82
N TYR A 62 1.86 3.45 6.47
CA TYR A 62 0.66 4.19 6.88
C TYR A 62 0.73 5.62 6.34
N LEU A 63 -0.42 6.12 5.87
CA LEU A 63 -0.63 7.48 5.38
C LEU A 63 -1.52 8.21 6.39
N PRO A 64 -0.96 9.08 7.26
CA PRO A 64 -1.71 9.71 8.34
C PRO A 64 -2.86 10.61 7.88
N GLU A 65 -2.70 11.32 6.76
CA GLU A 65 -3.72 12.22 6.23
C GLU A 65 -4.98 11.48 5.76
N ASP A 66 -4.81 10.26 5.27
CA ASP A 66 -5.87 9.40 4.74
C ASP A 66 -6.39 8.38 5.77
N ASP A 67 -5.79 8.34 6.96
CA ASP A 67 -5.90 7.24 7.94
C ASP A 67 -5.87 5.87 7.25
N ARG A 68 -4.81 5.61 6.47
CA ARG A 68 -4.76 4.44 5.58
C ARG A 68 -3.47 3.67 5.68
N TYR A 69 -3.60 2.35 5.87
CA TYR A 69 -2.51 1.41 5.73
C TYR A 69 -2.35 0.95 4.28
N ILE A 70 -1.11 0.87 3.81
CA ILE A 70 -0.76 0.37 2.48
C ILE A 70 0.13 -0.85 2.63
N GLU A 71 -0.22 -1.88 1.86
CA GLU A 71 0.61 -3.07 1.67
C GLU A 71 1.08 -3.08 0.22
N ILE A 72 2.37 -3.06 -0.02
CA ILE A 72 2.96 -3.18 -1.35
C ILE A 72 2.93 -4.65 -1.77
N THR A 73 2.68 -4.86 -3.06
CA THR A 73 2.87 -6.17 -3.66
C THR A 73 3.56 -6.06 -5.00
N THR A 74 4.68 -6.77 -5.12
CA THR A 74 5.41 -7.02 -6.38
C THR A 74 5.05 -8.37 -6.98
N MET A 75 4.14 -9.11 -6.35
CA MET A 75 3.91 -10.53 -6.59
C MET A 75 3.18 -10.80 -7.91
N SER A 76 3.68 -11.79 -8.66
CA SER A 76 2.90 -12.43 -9.72
C SER A 76 1.72 -13.19 -9.11
N GLN A 77 0.63 -13.35 -9.88
CA GLN A 77 -0.67 -13.92 -9.46
C GLN A 77 -0.62 -15.25 -8.65
N LYS A 78 0.50 -15.98 -8.61
CA LYS A 78 0.64 -17.28 -7.95
C LYS A 78 0.75 -17.27 -6.41
N LEU A 79 1.07 -16.16 -5.75
CA LEU A 79 1.16 -16.09 -4.27
C LEU A 79 -0.06 -15.48 -3.56
N VAL A 80 -1.11 -15.21 -4.33
CA VAL A 80 -2.32 -14.50 -3.89
C VAL A 80 -3.08 -15.27 -2.79
N THR A 81 -3.00 -16.60 -2.70
CA THR A 81 -3.81 -17.40 -1.75
C THR A 81 -3.43 -17.22 -0.28
N LYS A 82 -2.14 -17.29 0.08
CA LYS A 82 -1.71 -17.13 1.49
C LYS A 82 -1.90 -15.69 1.98
N LYS A 83 -1.56 -14.70 1.15
CA LYS A 83 -1.73 -13.27 1.47
C LYS A 83 -3.22 -12.90 1.54
N ASN A 84 -4.07 -13.46 0.66
CA ASN A 84 -5.52 -13.28 0.76
C ASN A 84 -6.11 -13.90 2.03
N ARG A 85 -5.62 -15.06 2.48
CA ARG A 85 -6.06 -15.63 3.77
C ARG A 85 -5.74 -14.66 4.91
N LYS A 86 -4.51 -14.17 4.99
CA LYS A 86 -4.10 -13.17 6.00
C LYS A 86 -4.94 -11.89 5.91
N MET A 87 -5.16 -11.35 4.71
CA MET A 87 -5.98 -10.15 4.53
C MET A 87 -7.45 -10.36 4.89
N ARG A 88 -8.02 -11.54 4.61
CA ARG A 88 -9.38 -11.87 5.04
C ARG A 88 -9.49 -11.96 6.55
N LEU A 89 -8.51 -12.58 7.21
CA LEU A 89 -8.44 -12.64 8.68
C LEU A 89 -8.30 -11.24 9.27
N LEU A 90 -7.38 -10.42 8.75
CA LEU A 90 -7.20 -9.04 9.17
C LEU A 90 -8.50 -8.23 9.06
N ARG A 91 -9.20 -8.31 7.93
CA ARG A 91 -10.50 -7.63 7.74
C ARG A 91 -11.61 -8.15 8.66
N SER A 92 -11.53 -9.41 9.07
CA SER A 92 -12.51 -10.01 9.99
C SER A 92 -12.26 -9.56 11.44
N LEU A 93 -10.98 -9.48 11.84
CA LEU A 93 -10.56 -9.09 13.19
C LEU A 93 -10.55 -7.57 13.40
N TYR A 94 -10.24 -6.81 12.34
CA TYR A 94 -10.13 -5.35 12.36
C TYR A 94 -10.97 -4.76 11.21
N PRO A 95 -12.31 -4.75 11.32
CA PRO A 95 -13.20 -4.29 10.25
C PRO A 95 -13.06 -2.79 9.95
N ASN A 96 -12.62 -2.01 10.94
CA ASN A 96 -12.42 -0.55 10.80
C ASN A 96 -11.04 -0.20 10.25
N LEU A 97 -10.18 -1.18 9.98
CA LEU A 97 -8.84 -0.93 9.46
C LEU A 97 -8.91 -0.58 7.97
N ASN A 98 -8.63 0.67 7.61
CA ASN A 98 -8.56 1.14 6.23
C ASN A 98 -7.23 0.69 5.60
N ILE A 99 -7.20 -0.54 5.07
CA ILE A 99 -6.01 -1.12 4.45
C ILE A 99 -6.19 -1.40 2.94
N LYS A 100 -5.21 -0.98 2.15
CA LYS A 100 -5.21 -1.14 0.68
C LYS A 100 -3.95 -1.88 0.19
N LEU A 101 -4.16 -2.81 -0.72
CA LEU A 101 -3.08 -3.51 -1.43
C LEU A 101 -2.69 -2.69 -2.68
N PHE A 102 -1.41 -2.36 -2.81
CA PHE A 102 -0.89 -1.54 -3.89
C PHE A 102 0.09 -2.33 -4.78
N TYR A 103 -0.26 -2.47 -6.06
CA TYR A 103 0.58 -3.13 -7.06
C TYR A 103 1.55 -2.11 -7.67
N LEU A 104 2.76 -2.03 -7.14
CA LEU A 104 3.75 -1.04 -7.60
C LEU A 104 4.05 -1.16 -9.10
N ARG A 105 4.12 -2.39 -9.63
CA ARG A 105 4.35 -2.64 -11.06
C ARG A 105 3.27 -2.03 -11.94
N ASP A 106 2.00 -2.15 -11.55
CA ASP A 106 0.87 -1.62 -12.32
C ASP A 106 0.92 -0.09 -12.35
N TYR A 107 1.32 0.53 -11.23
CA TYR A 107 1.50 1.97 -11.16
C TYR A 107 2.65 2.45 -12.05
N LEU A 108 3.82 1.82 -11.98
CA LEU A 108 4.96 2.16 -12.84
C LEU A 108 4.62 2.00 -14.33
N HIS A 109 3.88 0.95 -14.68
CA HIS A 109 3.37 0.78 -16.05
C HIS A 109 2.44 1.93 -16.46
N LEU A 110 1.63 2.46 -15.54
CA LEU A 110 0.74 3.60 -15.79
C LEU A 110 1.57 4.86 -16.09
N VAL A 111 2.53 5.18 -15.21
CA VAL A 111 3.43 6.34 -15.37
C VAL A 111 4.10 6.32 -16.74
N LEU A 112 4.70 5.20 -17.12
CA LEU A 112 5.39 5.06 -18.40
C LEU A 112 4.46 5.06 -19.61
N LYS A 113 3.33 4.36 -19.54
CA LYS A 113 2.37 4.29 -20.67
C LYS A 113 1.79 5.65 -21.01
N TYR A 114 1.55 6.50 -20.01
CA TYR A 114 0.98 7.82 -20.20
C TYR A 114 2.02 8.93 -20.32
N GLY A 115 3.32 8.59 -20.39
CA GLY A 115 4.41 9.55 -20.55
C GLY A 115 4.54 10.52 -19.38
N LEU A 116 4.13 10.09 -18.18
CA LEU A 116 4.40 10.84 -16.94
C LEU A 116 5.88 10.69 -16.62
N GLU A 117 6.55 11.79 -16.23
CA GLU A 117 7.97 11.74 -15.87
C GLU A 117 8.18 10.79 -14.68
N GLU A 118 9.21 9.96 -14.76
CA GLU A 118 9.61 9.12 -13.62
C GLU A 118 10.08 10.04 -12.48
N PRO A 119 9.65 9.78 -11.22
CA PRO A 119 10.14 10.52 -10.07
C PRO A 119 11.69 10.49 -10.03
N PRO A 120 12.35 11.62 -9.77
CA PRO A 120 13.81 11.66 -9.60
C PRO A 120 14.27 10.67 -8.52
N GLY A 121 15.21 9.78 -8.85
CA GLY A 121 15.73 8.75 -7.94
C GLY A 121 15.12 7.34 -8.10
N MET A 122 14.12 7.17 -8.97
CA MET A 122 13.64 5.87 -9.45
C MET A 122 14.59 5.36 -10.56
N SER A 123 15.46 4.38 -10.28
CA SER A 123 16.19 3.65 -11.34
C SER A 123 16.14 2.13 -11.08
N GLY A 124 15.32 1.42 -11.86
CA GLY A 124 15.05 -0.01 -11.71
C GLY A 124 14.92 -0.74 -13.06
N PRO A 125 15.01 -2.10 -13.07
CA PRO A 125 15.32 -2.86 -14.28
C PRO A 125 14.19 -2.92 -15.30
N ALA A 126 14.57 -3.15 -16.56
CA ALA A 126 13.70 -3.21 -17.73
C ALA A 126 12.42 -4.06 -17.53
N ILE A 127 11.32 -3.51 -18.01
CA ILE A 127 9.95 -3.98 -17.77
C ILE A 127 9.59 -5.15 -18.71
N PRO A 128 8.97 -6.24 -18.21
CA PRO A 128 8.33 -7.24 -19.06
C PRO A 128 7.07 -6.68 -19.72
N SER A 129 6.93 -6.95 -21.02
CA SER A 129 5.97 -6.40 -21.99
C SER A 129 4.47 -6.70 -21.77
N ARG A 130 4.04 -7.21 -20.61
CA ARG A 130 2.64 -7.60 -20.37
C ARG A 130 1.94 -6.65 -19.41
N ILE A 131 1.04 -5.83 -19.96
CA ILE A 131 0.07 -5.01 -19.23
C ILE A 131 -0.77 -5.95 -18.33
N PRO A 132 -0.72 -5.81 -17.00
CA PRO A 132 -1.65 -6.49 -16.11
C PRO A 132 -3.07 -5.99 -16.43
N GLY A 133 -4.03 -6.92 -16.48
CA GLY A 133 -5.42 -6.57 -16.71
C GLY A 133 -5.92 -5.54 -15.68
N PRO A 134 -6.97 -4.77 -16.00
CA PRO A 134 -7.40 -3.63 -15.20
C PRO A 134 -7.53 -3.99 -13.72
N SER A 135 -6.85 -3.22 -12.87
CA SER A 135 -6.97 -3.30 -11.42
C SER A 135 -8.44 -3.08 -11.07
N ARG A 136 -9.16 -4.14 -10.67
CA ARG A 136 -10.55 -4.04 -10.25
C ARG A 136 -10.58 -3.26 -8.94
N ILE A 137 -10.80 -1.95 -9.02
CA ILE A 137 -11.10 -1.11 -7.86
C ILE A 137 -12.42 -1.62 -7.30
N VAL A 138 -12.36 -2.45 -6.26
CA VAL A 138 -13.53 -2.80 -5.47
C VAL A 138 -13.87 -1.55 -4.67
N ARG A 139 -14.85 -0.78 -5.13
CA ARG A 139 -15.46 0.26 -4.31
C ARG A 139 -16.09 -0.42 -3.10
N SER A 140 -15.60 -0.10 -1.91
CA SER A 140 -16.35 -0.33 -0.67
C SER A 140 -17.64 0.47 -0.80
N VAL A 141 -18.76 -0.23 -0.89
CA VAL A 141 -20.08 0.38 -0.77
C VAL A 141 -20.28 0.73 0.70
N ASP A 142 -20.47 2.03 0.95
CA ASP A 142 -20.88 2.54 2.26
C ASP A 142 -22.20 1.91 2.69
N ALA A 143 -22.19 1.38 3.91
CA ALA A 143 -23.40 1.08 4.65
C ALA A 143 -23.99 2.39 5.18
N GLY A 144 -25.17 2.75 4.69
CA GLY A 144 -26.01 3.79 5.26
C GLY A 144 -27.38 3.22 5.60
N ALA A 145 -27.57 2.80 6.85
CA ALA A 145 -28.86 2.44 7.40
C ALA A 145 -29.50 3.65 8.10
N VAL A 146 -30.69 4.06 7.65
CA VAL A 146 -31.73 4.82 8.39
C VAL A 146 -33.03 4.52 7.64
N GLY A 147 -34.20 4.14 8.16
CA GLY A 147 -34.78 3.98 9.50
C GLY A 147 -36.32 3.97 9.29
N ALA A 148 -37.05 3.48 10.30
CA ALA A 148 -38.50 3.61 10.52
C ALA A 148 -39.47 2.73 9.70
N ALA A 149 -39.90 1.64 10.36
CA ALA A 149 -41.24 1.10 10.21
C ALA A 149 -42.22 1.92 11.06
N VAL A 150 -43.32 2.40 10.47
CA VAL A 150 -44.63 2.68 11.08
C VAL A 150 -45.64 2.92 9.96
N GLY A 151 -46.76 2.19 10.00
CA GLY A 151 -47.89 2.33 9.08
C GLY A 151 -48.51 0.99 8.74
#